data_AF-A0A1H9B903-F1
#
_entry.id   AF-A0A1H9B903-F1
#
_cell.length_a   1.000
_cell.length_b   1.000
_cell.length_c   1.000
_cell.angle_alpha   90.00
_cell.angle_beta   90.00
_cell.angle_gamma   90.00
#
_symmetry.space_group_name_H-M   'P 1'
#
loop_
_entity.id
_entity.type
_entity.pdbx_description
1 polymer ?
#
loop_
_entity_poly.entity_id
_entity_poly.type
_entity_poly.pdbx_seq_one_letter_code
_entity_poly.pdbx_strand_id
1 'polypeptide(L)'
;MGDKDKNQDKSTALDLINESIMAIERRQGYLKAKLNFETDDKAKQDINDELNMLDQEHSFTVDAKRNIEQEIKKANEEEKRKYIENLLKAGYFIGKMRENIRLNMEHDKRMDKEIEAFQSMQFDRAVEKIFGTLELNNVTADMIDDIVMDEEFIEMEKTGDVNRMERKEADMKASVEAVFNKILGRDTKEDLNADFETKKNHFTKKMSEDKNYLNAAEKIRKMMNSKFFKNVATKEDKEFYSQLYQDIHEVGLETDRLYADMLSGETSFEKGNGFTRELIDKEKDIKERLDKYNNDVLLPRMQELIVKEDKNVDDVAKMYSASLEFVDPIVKQNTADLGSFESNEFRTRMEMWQVYERLPKGTALTKKQLKRAMDDEFKAWDKIERMKRTGKMKGGIEKNISEWSSESAFKALSIVKDQRDLERDNNIAKNQKKQLDASKKQEVKKCIASLVLKAIIDIEMNRKEGQDKSHYKELVNFKKTNPGDSYDKALKNHFDEMTEKLMREPDFVKQYDKLTKGKDFTSKVMKLIGEDIEKEIAKDIAKKAPELQNDPPKKELKKELKKEDAPVLRPTIYN
;
A
#
# COMPACT_ATOMS: atom_id res chain seq x y z
N MET A 1 -1.41 18.39 -42.79
CA MET A 1 -1.75 17.44 -41.72
C MET A 1 -3.08 17.90 -41.14
N GLY A 2 -4.19 17.33 -41.61
CA GLY A 2 -5.53 17.80 -41.28
C GLY A 2 -6.55 16.66 -41.39
N ASP A 3 -7.59 16.73 -40.56
CA ASP A 3 -8.75 15.83 -40.43
C ASP A 3 -8.53 14.33 -40.16
N LYS A 4 -7.42 13.70 -40.57
CA LYS A 4 -7.16 12.28 -40.21
C LYS A 4 -6.87 12.09 -38.73
N ASP A 5 -5.89 12.81 -38.18
CA ASP A 5 -5.51 12.68 -36.75
C ASP A 5 -6.69 13.06 -35.82
N LYS A 6 -7.47 14.10 -36.18
CA LYS A 6 -8.63 14.59 -35.41
C LYS A 6 -9.83 13.63 -35.38
N ASN A 7 -9.82 12.52 -36.11
CA ASN A 7 -10.79 11.43 -35.97
C ASN A 7 -10.21 10.19 -35.28
N GLN A 8 -8.88 10.02 -35.26
CA GLN A 8 -8.23 8.88 -34.65
C GLN A 8 -8.31 8.96 -33.11
N ASP A 9 -8.01 10.13 -32.53
CA ASP A 9 -8.11 10.36 -31.07
C ASP A 9 -9.57 10.32 -30.54
N LYS A 10 -10.55 10.65 -31.39
CA LYS A 10 -11.98 10.53 -31.03
C LYS A 10 -12.44 9.09 -30.87
N SER A 11 -11.83 8.16 -31.62
CA SER A 11 -12.13 6.73 -31.53
C SER A 11 -11.74 6.24 -30.14
N THR A 12 -10.46 6.41 -29.79
CA THR A 12 -9.83 5.83 -28.60
C THR A 12 -10.62 6.07 -27.30
N ALA A 13 -11.12 7.29 -27.06
CA ALA A 13 -11.82 7.61 -25.81
C ALA A 13 -13.25 7.02 -25.75
N LEU A 14 -13.99 6.98 -26.86
CA LEU A 14 -15.31 6.35 -26.91
C LEU A 14 -15.19 4.82 -26.94
N ASP A 15 -14.15 4.30 -27.60
CA ASP A 15 -13.81 2.87 -27.63
C ASP A 15 -13.46 2.37 -26.23
N LEU A 16 -12.65 3.09 -25.44
CA LEU A 16 -12.37 2.78 -24.03
C LEU A 16 -13.63 2.78 -23.14
N ILE A 17 -14.61 3.66 -23.40
CA ILE A 17 -15.90 3.65 -22.71
C ILE A 17 -16.73 2.43 -23.15
N ASN A 18 -16.74 2.09 -24.44
CA ASN A 18 -17.42 0.89 -24.94
C ASN A 18 -16.81 -0.39 -24.35
N GLU A 19 -15.48 -0.47 -24.25
CA GLU A 19 -14.77 -1.58 -23.57
C GLU A 19 -15.17 -1.68 -22.09
N SER A 20 -15.29 -0.55 -21.40
CA SER A 20 -15.71 -0.48 -19.99
C SER A 20 -17.15 -0.94 -19.82
N ILE A 21 -18.07 -0.51 -20.69
CA ILE A 21 -19.46 -1.00 -20.74
C ILE A 21 -19.49 -2.51 -20.98
N MET A 22 -18.74 -3.01 -21.97
CA MET A 22 -18.65 -4.46 -22.26
C MET A 22 -17.99 -5.25 -21.13
N ALA A 23 -17.12 -4.66 -20.32
CA ALA A 23 -16.55 -5.30 -19.14
C ALA A 23 -17.59 -5.42 -18.01
N ILE A 24 -18.34 -4.35 -17.73
CA ILE A 24 -19.44 -4.33 -16.75
C ILE A 24 -20.54 -5.33 -17.16
N GLU A 25 -20.95 -5.33 -18.44
CA GLU A 25 -21.96 -6.25 -18.97
C GLU A 25 -21.51 -7.73 -18.89
N ARG A 26 -20.24 -8.03 -19.18
CA ARG A 26 -19.68 -9.38 -18.99
C ARG A 26 -19.68 -9.80 -17.51
N ARG A 27 -19.35 -8.89 -16.58
CA ARG A 27 -19.39 -9.16 -15.13
C ARG A 27 -20.83 -9.35 -14.63
N GLN A 28 -21.77 -8.50 -15.04
CA GLN A 28 -23.20 -8.68 -14.77
C GLN A 28 -23.70 -10.02 -15.31
N GLY A 29 -23.30 -10.42 -16.52
CA GLY A 29 -23.63 -11.72 -17.10
C GLY A 29 -23.10 -12.89 -16.26
N TYR A 30 -21.83 -12.83 -15.86
CA TYR A 30 -21.22 -13.83 -14.97
C TYR A 30 -21.93 -13.91 -13.60
N LEU A 31 -22.22 -12.77 -12.97
CA LEU A 31 -22.89 -12.74 -11.66
C LEU A 31 -24.35 -13.17 -11.74
N LYS A 32 -25.10 -12.79 -12.79
CA LYS A 32 -26.47 -13.28 -13.06
C LYS A 32 -26.47 -14.79 -13.29
N ALA A 33 -25.47 -15.33 -14.02
CA ALA A 33 -25.30 -16.77 -14.16
C ALA A 33 -24.98 -17.43 -12.81
N LYS A 34 -24.02 -16.89 -12.04
CA LYS A 34 -23.65 -17.40 -10.72
C LYS A 34 -24.82 -17.39 -9.74
N LEU A 35 -25.64 -16.33 -9.73
CA LEU A 35 -26.83 -16.20 -8.88
C LEU A 35 -27.85 -17.32 -9.13
N ASN A 36 -27.98 -17.80 -10.38
CA ASN A 36 -28.87 -18.91 -10.74
C ASN A 36 -28.37 -20.28 -10.23
N PHE A 37 -27.09 -20.42 -9.90
CA PHE A 37 -26.48 -21.65 -9.39
C PHE A 37 -26.12 -21.57 -7.90
N GLU A 38 -26.15 -20.37 -7.30
CA GLU A 38 -25.85 -20.17 -5.89
C GLU A 38 -27.02 -20.65 -5.01
N THR A 39 -26.70 -21.33 -3.91
CA THR A 39 -27.68 -21.93 -3.01
C THR A 39 -27.74 -21.24 -1.65
N ASP A 40 -26.63 -20.67 -1.18
CA ASP A 40 -26.56 -19.90 0.07
C ASP A 40 -27.26 -18.53 -0.08
N ASP A 41 -28.23 -18.26 0.79
CA ASP A 41 -29.01 -17.02 0.75
C ASP A 41 -28.15 -15.78 1.08
N LYS A 42 -27.08 -15.94 1.87
CA LYS A 42 -26.15 -14.83 2.11
C LYS A 42 -25.30 -14.54 0.87
N ALA A 43 -24.71 -15.55 0.25
CA ALA A 43 -24.00 -15.40 -1.02
C ALA A 43 -24.91 -14.84 -2.13
N LYS A 44 -26.19 -15.23 -2.21
CA LYS A 44 -27.17 -14.62 -3.12
C LYS A 44 -27.39 -13.14 -2.81
N GLN A 45 -27.46 -12.75 -1.54
CA GLN A 45 -27.63 -11.34 -1.16
C GLN A 45 -26.38 -10.53 -1.52
N ASP A 46 -25.18 -11.02 -1.19
CA ASP A 46 -23.91 -10.38 -1.56
C ASP A 46 -23.79 -10.22 -3.11
N ILE A 47 -24.21 -11.23 -3.89
CA ILE A 47 -24.23 -11.16 -5.37
C ILE A 47 -25.28 -10.17 -5.89
N ASN A 48 -26.46 -10.07 -5.27
CA ASN A 48 -27.47 -9.09 -5.65
C ASN A 48 -27.04 -7.66 -5.33
N ASP A 49 -26.36 -7.44 -4.21
CA ASP A 49 -25.82 -6.13 -3.86
C ASP A 49 -24.69 -5.72 -4.84
N GLU A 50 -23.81 -6.66 -5.23
CA GLU A 50 -22.80 -6.44 -6.29
C GLU A 50 -23.47 -6.15 -7.66
N LEU A 51 -24.54 -6.85 -8.03
CA LEU A 51 -25.31 -6.58 -9.25
C LEU A 51 -25.98 -5.21 -9.23
N ASN A 52 -26.57 -4.79 -8.10
CA ASN A 52 -27.18 -3.47 -7.95
C ASN A 52 -26.13 -2.34 -8.07
N MET A 53 -24.91 -2.56 -7.55
CA MET A 53 -23.80 -1.62 -7.73
C MET A 53 -23.35 -1.56 -9.20
N LEU A 54 -23.20 -2.70 -9.87
CA LEU A 54 -22.84 -2.75 -11.30
C LEU A 54 -23.91 -2.15 -12.22
N ASP A 55 -25.19 -2.32 -11.91
CA ASP A 55 -26.29 -1.66 -12.65
C ASP A 55 -26.23 -0.13 -12.49
N GLN A 56 -25.85 0.39 -11.31
CA GLN A 56 -25.61 1.82 -11.09
C GLN A 56 -24.35 2.32 -11.82
N GLU A 57 -23.25 1.56 -11.80
CA GLU A 57 -22.02 1.90 -12.53
C GLU A 57 -22.22 1.83 -14.06
N HIS A 58 -23.01 0.87 -14.56
CA HIS A 58 -23.42 0.79 -15.97
C HIS A 58 -24.24 2.01 -16.37
N SER A 59 -25.30 2.35 -15.62
CA SER A 59 -26.14 3.52 -15.89
C SER A 59 -25.31 4.81 -15.88
N PHE A 60 -24.43 4.99 -14.89
CA PHE A 60 -23.54 6.16 -14.81
C PHE A 60 -22.57 6.22 -16.01
N THR A 61 -22.01 5.09 -16.44
CA THR A 61 -21.09 5.02 -17.59
C THR A 61 -21.80 5.29 -18.91
N VAL A 62 -23.03 4.81 -19.08
CA VAL A 62 -23.89 5.08 -20.25
C VAL A 62 -24.34 6.55 -20.29
N ASP A 63 -24.74 7.13 -19.16
CA ASP A 63 -25.08 8.56 -19.09
C ASP A 63 -23.85 9.45 -19.31
N ALA A 64 -22.68 9.06 -18.76
CA ALA A 64 -21.41 9.72 -19.05
C ALA A 64 -21.12 9.70 -20.55
N LYS A 65 -21.18 8.52 -21.20
CA LYS A 65 -21.03 8.39 -22.66
C LYS A 65 -21.95 9.34 -23.43
N ARG A 66 -23.24 9.35 -23.08
CA ARG A 66 -24.24 10.20 -23.74
C ARG A 66 -23.94 11.70 -23.55
N ASN A 67 -23.52 12.10 -22.35
CA ASN A 67 -23.15 13.48 -22.07
C ASN A 67 -21.86 13.89 -22.82
N ILE A 68 -20.87 13.00 -22.90
CA ILE A 68 -19.64 13.21 -23.69
C ILE A 68 -19.96 13.35 -25.18
N GLU A 69 -20.80 12.48 -25.75
CA GLU A 69 -21.25 12.59 -27.14
C GLU A 69 -21.99 13.90 -27.41
N GLN A 70 -22.73 14.44 -26.43
CA GLN A 70 -23.39 15.74 -26.54
C GLN A 70 -22.42 16.92 -26.43
N GLU A 71 -21.45 16.88 -25.51
CA GLU A 71 -20.47 17.96 -25.35
C GLU A 71 -19.43 17.98 -26.48
N ILE A 72 -19.02 16.82 -27.01
CA ILE A 72 -18.18 16.71 -28.22
C ILE A 72 -18.89 17.35 -29.43
N LYS A 73 -20.22 17.21 -29.54
CA LYS A 73 -21.03 17.89 -30.58
C LYS A 73 -21.14 19.40 -30.39
N LYS A 74 -20.88 19.93 -29.19
CA LYS A 74 -20.87 21.39 -28.90
C LYS A 74 -19.45 22.00 -28.94
N ALA A 75 -18.40 21.19 -28.74
CA ALA A 75 -17.03 21.66 -28.61
C ALA A 75 -16.35 21.96 -29.96
N ASN A 76 -16.48 23.20 -30.43
CA ASN A 76 -15.78 23.71 -31.62
C ASN A 76 -14.31 24.12 -31.36
N GLU A 77 -13.88 24.23 -30.11
CA GLU A 77 -12.54 24.73 -29.71
C GLU A 77 -11.64 23.61 -29.16
N GLU A 78 -10.34 23.68 -29.50
CA GLU A 78 -9.39 22.59 -29.27
C GLU A 78 -8.98 22.43 -27.79
N GLU A 79 -8.93 23.50 -27.01
CA GLU A 79 -8.62 23.46 -25.57
C GLU A 79 -9.72 22.75 -24.75
N LYS A 80 -11.01 23.03 -25.06
CA LYS A 80 -12.13 22.36 -24.38
C LYS A 80 -12.14 20.85 -24.65
N ARG A 81 -11.67 20.42 -25.83
CA ARG A 81 -11.50 18.98 -26.13
C ARG A 81 -10.40 18.35 -25.27
N LYS A 82 -9.22 18.97 -25.16
CA LYS A 82 -8.13 18.48 -24.29
C LYS A 82 -8.53 18.42 -22.81
N TYR A 83 -9.32 19.40 -22.34
CA TYR A 83 -9.85 19.38 -20.97
C TYR A 83 -10.79 18.19 -20.71
N ILE A 84 -11.72 17.92 -21.64
CA ILE A 84 -12.62 16.76 -21.57
C ILE A 84 -11.80 15.46 -21.64
N GLU A 85 -10.82 15.36 -22.54
CA GLU A 85 -9.96 14.17 -22.69
C GLU A 85 -9.16 13.85 -21.42
N ASN A 86 -8.67 14.87 -20.70
CA ASN A 86 -7.98 14.69 -19.42
C ASN A 86 -8.94 14.23 -18.31
N LEU A 87 -10.18 14.72 -18.27
CA LEU A 87 -11.21 14.21 -17.36
C LEU A 87 -11.56 12.74 -17.64
N LEU A 88 -11.54 12.32 -18.90
CA LEU A 88 -11.78 10.92 -19.30
C LEU A 88 -10.64 10.00 -18.87
N LYS A 89 -9.38 10.42 -19.07
CA LYS A 89 -8.20 9.69 -18.57
C LYS A 89 -8.25 9.54 -17.04
N ALA A 90 -8.67 10.58 -16.31
CA ALA A 90 -8.85 10.52 -14.87
C ALA A 90 -9.97 9.55 -14.43
N GLY A 91 -11.13 9.56 -15.12
CA GLY A 91 -12.24 8.64 -14.83
C GLY A 91 -11.87 7.16 -15.03
N TYR A 92 -11.20 6.85 -16.15
CA TYR A 92 -10.68 5.51 -16.44
C TYR A 92 -9.63 5.07 -15.42
N PHE A 93 -8.72 5.97 -15.03
CA PHE A 93 -7.69 5.69 -14.02
C PHE A 93 -8.31 5.32 -12.67
N ILE A 94 -9.35 6.04 -12.24
CA ILE A 94 -10.11 5.72 -11.01
C ILE A 94 -10.80 4.35 -11.12
N GLY A 95 -11.39 4.03 -12.28
CA GLY A 95 -12.01 2.72 -12.54
C GLY A 95 -11.01 1.57 -12.45
N LYS A 96 -9.86 1.68 -13.13
CA LYS A 96 -8.79 0.67 -13.05
C LYS A 96 -8.13 0.57 -11.68
N MET A 97 -7.96 1.69 -10.97
CA MET A 97 -7.52 1.65 -9.57
C MET A 97 -8.48 0.86 -8.69
N ARG A 98 -9.79 1.07 -8.80
CA ARG A 98 -10.80 0.32 -8.05
C ARG A 98 -10.78 -1.17 -8.39
N GLU A 99 -10.69 -1.53 -9.67
CA GLU A 99 -10.64 -2.94 -10.07
C GLU A 99 -9.34 -3.62 -9.61
N ASN A 100 -8.19 -2.95 -9.67
CA ASN A 100 -6.95 -3.47 -9.09
C ASN A 100 -7.06 -3.65 -7.56
N ILE A 101 -7.65 -2.69 -6.84
CA ILE A 101 -7.92 -2.84 -5.40
C ILE A 101 -8.83 -4.04 -5.13
N ARG A 102 -9.88 -4.24 -5.96
CA ARG A 102 -10.82 -5.38 -5.84
C ARG A 102 -10.13 -6.72 -6.13
N LEU A 103 -9.31 -6.79 -7.18
CA LEU A 103 -8.55 -7.99 -7.54
C LEU A 103 -7.51 -8.33 -6.47
N ASN A 104 -6.80 -7.34 -5.92
CA ASN A 104 -5.89 -7.54 -4.79
C ASN A 104 -6.65 -8.04 -3.56
N MET A 105 -7.84 -7.48 -3.25
CA MET A 105 -8.71 -8.00 -2.18
C MET A 105 -9.22 -9.43 -2.42
N GLU A 106 -9.47 -9.84 -3.67
CA GLU A 106 -9.82 -11.23 -4.00
C GLU A 106 -8.62 -12.18 -3.92
N HIS A 107 -7.43 -11.71 -4.30
CA HIS A 107 -6.17 -12.42 -4.15
C HIS A 107 -5.83 -12.65 -2.66
N ASP A 108 -5.86 -11.60 -1.85
CA ASP A 108 -5.73 -11.64 -0.38
C ASP A 108 -6.68 -12.67 0.24
N LYS A 109 -7.97 -12.65 -0.14
CA LYS A 109 -8.97 -13.61 0.37
C LYS A 109 -8.71 -15.06 -0.05
N ARG A 110 -7.96 -15.31 -1.13
CA ARG A 110 -7.53 -16.66 -1.53
C ARG A 110 -6.29 -17.08 -0.73
N MET A 111 -5.29 -16.20 -0.67
CA MET A 111 -4.05 -16.42 0.09
C MET A 111 -4.34 -16.64 1.58
N ASP A 112 -5.25 -15.87 2.19
CA ASP A 112 -5.70 -16.05 3.58
C ASP A 112 -6.31 -17.46 3.81
N LYS A 113 -7.12 -17.97 2.86
CA LYS A 113 -7.70 -19.32 2.95
C LYS A 113 -6.68 -20.43 2.79
N GLU A 114 -5.67 -20.19 1.95
CA GLU A 114 -4.55 -21.11 1.73
C GLU A 114 -3.68 -21.21 2.99
N ILE A 115 -3.33 -20.06 3.58
CA ILE A 115 -2.64 -19.95 4.87
C ILE A 115 -3.45 -20.63 5.99
N GLU A 116 -4.75 -20.35 6.11
CA GLU A 116 -5.64 -21.01 7.08
C GLU A 116 -5.67 -22.54 6.90
N ALA A 117 -5.55 -23.04 5.68
CA ALA A 117 -5.46 -24.47 5.41
C ALA A 117 -4.13 -25.07 5.90
N PHE A 118 -2.98 -24.46 5.59
CA PHE A 118 -1.67 -24.93 6.07
C PHE A 118 -1.57 -24.90 7.60
N GLN A 119 -2.00 -23.81 8.24
CA GLN A 119 -1.95 -23.65 9.70
C GLN A 119 -2.80 -24.68 10.48
N SER A 120 -3.73 -25.37 9.81
CA SER A 120 -4.54 -26.45 10.39
C SER A 120 -3.87 -27.84 10.37
N MET A 121 -2.71 -27.97 9.72
CA MET A 121 -1.99 -29.25 9.58
C MET A 121 -0.97 -29.45 10.70
N GLN A 122 -0.47 -30.69 10.85
CA GLN A 122 0.73 -30.94 11.65
C GLN A 122 1.95 -30.26 11.00
N PHE A 123 2.89 -29.79 11.82
CA PHE A 123 4.02 -28.96 11.39
C PHE A 123 4.80 -29.56 10.22
N ASP A 124 5.33 -30.77 10.38
CA ASP A 124 6.15 -31.45 9.37
C ASP A 124 5.38 -31.65 8.04
N ARG A 125 4.09 -31.99 8.14
CA ARG A 125 3.21 -32.15 6.98
C ARG A 125 2.87 -30.82 6.30
N ALA A 126 2.86 -29.73 7.04
CA ALA A 126 2.74 -28.39 6.47
C ALA A 126 4.02 -28.00 5.74
N VAL A 127 5.19 -28.25 6.33
CA VAL A 127 6.52 -28.05 5.70
C VAL A 127 6.59 -28.79 4.36
N GLU A 128 6.39 -30.12 4.36
CA GLU A 128 6.37 -30.94 3.14
C GLU A 128 5.42 -30.37 2.07
N LYS A 129 4.23 -29.94 2.49
CA LYS A 129 3.22 -29.44 1.56
C LYS A 129 3.55 -28.03 1.04
N ILE A 130 4.15 -27.16 1.85
CA ILE A 130 4.57 -25.81 1.43
C ILE A 130 5.62 -25.94 0.32
N PHE A 131 6.70 -26.69 0.55
CA PHE A 131 7.74 -26.93 -0.47
C PHE A 131 7.26 -27.78 -1.65
N GLY A 132 6.21 -28.59 -1.47
CA GLY A 132 5.54 -29.32 -2.55
C GLY A 132 4.48 -28.51 -3.33
N THR A 133 4.23 -27.24 -3.00
CA THR A 133 3.20 -26.41 -3.68
C THR A 133 3.62 -24.99 -4.03
N LEU A 134 4.60 -24.41 -3.33
CA LEU A 134 5.20 -23.13 -3.70
C LEU A 134 6.43 -23.37 -4.61
N GLU A 135 6.51 -22.61 -5.70
CA GLU A 135 7.73 -22.49 -6.49
C GLU A 135 8.71 -21.55 -5.76
N LEU A 136 9.50 -22.13 -4.85
CA LEU A 136 10.56 -21.46 -4.10
C LEU A 136 11.91 -21.78 -4.78
N ASN A 137 12.68 -20.74 -5.09
CA ASN A 137 13.95 -20.88 -5.82
C ASN A 137 15.16 -20.74 -4.91
N ASN A 138 15.02 -20.01 -3.80
CA ASN A 138 16.11 -19.56 -2.94
C ASN A 138 16.03 -20.14 -1.52
N VAL A 139 14.97 -20.88 -1.21
CA VAL A 139 14.68 -21.40 0.14
C VAL A 139 14.34 -22.89 0.07
N THR A 140 14.96 -23.66 0.96
CA THR A 140 14.83 -25.13 1.04
C THR A 140 14.39 -25.59 2.44
N ALA A 141 13.95 -26.84 2.55
CA ALA A 141 13.29 -27.35 3.76
C ALA A 141 14.21 -27.48 4.99
N ASP A 142 15.52 -27.56 4.78
CA ASP A 142 16.56 -27.50 5.82
C ASP A 142 16.68 -26.12 6.48
N MET A 143 16.28 -25.05 5.80
CA MET A 143 16.25 -23.69 6.35
C MET A 143 15.07 -23.43 7.31
N ILE A 144 14.21 -24.43 7.58
CA ILE A 144 13.00 -24.23 8.40
C ILE A 144 13.29 -23.76 9.82
N ASP A 145 14.35 -24.26 10.46
CA ASP A 145 14.70 -23.81 11.81
C ASP A 145 15.12 -22.33 11.82
N ASP A 146 15.92 -21.90 10.83
CA ASP A 146 16.31 -20.50 10.66
C ASP A 146 15.09 -19.60 10.39
N ILE A 147 14.17 -20.05 9.53
CA ILE A 147 12.92 -19.33 9.21
C ILE A 147 12.04 -19.17 10.46
N VAL A 148 11.92 -20.20 11.30
CA VAL A 148 11.08 -20.16 12.50
C VAL A 148 11.71 -19.31 13.61
N MET A 149 13.05 -19.24 13.67
CA MET A 149 13.78 -18.47 14.68
C MET A 149 14.12 -17.03 14.24
N ASP A 150 13.85 -16.62 12.99
CA ASP A 150 14.12 -15.25 12.52
C ASP A 150 13.40 -14.19 13.37
N GLU A 151 14.21 -13.36 14.04
CA GLU A 151 13.72 -12.34 14.97
C GLU A 151 12.86 -11.27 14.29
N GLU A 152 13.10 -10.98 13.02
CA GLU A 152 12.33 -9.99 12.26
C GLU A 152 10.94 -10.53 11.90
N PHE A 153 10.84 -11.80 11.46
CA PHE A 153 9.54 -12.41 11.16
C PHE A 153 8.69 -12.58 12.43
N ILE A 154 9.35 -12.97 13.54
CA ILE A 154 8.74 -13.01 14.87
C ILE A 154 8.28 -11.60 15.30
N GLU A 155 9.05 -10.54 15.03
CA GLU A 155 8.65 -9.15 15.30
C GLU A 155 7.46 -8.73 14.44
N MET A 156 7.50 -8.99 13.13
CA MET A 156 6.43 -8.65 12.17
C MET A 156 5.09 -9.29 12.57
N GLU A 157 5.10 -10.57 12.94
CA GLU A 157 3.89 -11.24 13.42
C GLU A 157 3.37 -10.65 14.73
N LYS A 158 4.26 -10.44 15.72
CA LYS A 158 3.88 -9.87 17.03
C LYS A 158 3.36 -8.43 16.93
N THR A 159 3.87 -7.65 15.99
CA THR A 159 3.44 -6.27 15.73
C THR A 159 2.24 -6.17 14.80
N GLY A 160 1.90 -7.25 14.08
CA GLY A 160 0.87 -7.26 13.05
C GLY A 160 1.30 -6.63 11.71
N ASP A 161 2.57 -6.22 11.58
CA ASP A 161 3.12 -5.55 10.40
C ASP A 161 3.47 -6.55 9.28
N VAL A 162 2.48 -7.33 8.86
CA VAL A 162 2.62 -8.40 7.86
C VAL A 162 3.01 -7.88 6.46
N ASN A 163 2.80 -6.58 6.20
CA ASN A 163 3.19 -5.91 4.96
C ASN A 163 4.57 -5.21 5.05
N ARG A 164 5.36 -5.41 6.12
CA ARG A 164 6.70 -4.80 6.25
C ARG A 164 7.61 -5.19 5.09
N MET A 165 7.59 -6.45 4.71
CA MET A 165 8.40 -6.98 3.60
C MET A 165 7.99 -6.39 2.25
N GLU A 166 6.70 -6.22 1.97
CA GLU A 166 6.21 -5.53 0.76
C GLU A 166 6.68 -4.07 0.69
N ARG A 167 6.72 -3.36 1.83
CA ARG A 167 7.25 -1.98 1.87
C ARG A 167 8.76 -1.94 1.66
N LYS A 168 9.49 -2.88 2.29
CA LYS A 168 10.93 -3.06 2.06
C LYS A 168 11.27 -3.40 0.61
N GLU A 169 10.38 -4.06 -0.14
CA GLU A 169 10.58 -4.32 -1.57
C GLU A 169 10.64 -3.01 -2.38
N ALA A 170 9.79 -2.02 -2.06
CA ALA A 170 9.82 -0.72 -2.73
C ALA A 170 11.13 0.05 -2.42
N ASP A 171 11.55 0.04 -1.15
CA ASP A 171 12.82 0.65 -0.73
C ASP A 171 14.03 -0.06 -1.39
N MET A 172 13.98 -1.39 -1.50
CA MET A 172 15.02 -2.20 -2.15
C MET A 172 15.08 -1.95 -3.65
N LYS A 173 13.93 -1.88 -4.35
CA LYS A 173 13.90 -1.48 -5.77
C LYS A 173 14.53 -0.11 -5.98
N ALA A 174 14.26 0.87 -5.11
CA ALA A 174 14.88 2.19 -5.19
C ALA A 174 16.41 2.18 -4.94
N SER A 175 16.89 1.35 -4.00
CA SER A 175 18.32 1.15 -3.75
C SER A 175 19.04 0.54 -4.96
N VAL A 176 18.50 -0.54 -5.50
CA VAL A 176 19.02 -1.24 -6.69
C VAL A 176 18.98 -0.33 -7.92
N GLU A 177 17.91 0.44 -8.11
CA GLU A 177 17.81 1.43 -9.18
C GLU A 177 18.87 2.55 -9.04
N ALA A 178 19.23 2.96 -7.82
CA ALA A 178 20.31 3.92 -7.61
C ALA A 178 21.69 3.35 -8.02
N VAL A 179 21.93 2.05 -7.84
CA VAL A 179 23.13 1.35 -8.36
C VAL A 179 23.11 1.33 -9.89
N PHE A 180 21.99 0.98 -10.52
CA PHE A 180 21.84 1.02 -11.98
C PHE A 180 22.13 2.42 -12.52
N ASN A 181 21.49 3.46 -11.96
CA ASN A 181 21.66 4.85 -12.37
C ASN A 181 23.11 5.34 -12.20
N LYS A 182 23.83 4.89 -11.17
CA LYS A 182 25.25 5.21 -10.95
C LYS A 182 26.17 4.61 -12.02
N ILE A 183 25.84 3.43 -12.53
CA ILE A 183 26.64 2.68 -13.51
C ILE A 183 26.28 3.05 -14.97
N LEU A 184 24.99 3.32 -15.23
CA LEU A 184 24.47 3.81 -16.51
C LEU A 184 24.84 5.29 -16.74
N GLY A 185 24.72 6.12 -15.70
CA GLY A 185 24.83 7.60 -15.70
C GLY A 185 26.18 8.22 -16.03
N ARG A 186 27.04 7.53 -16.77
CA ARG A 186 28.20 8.10 -17.48
C ARG A 186 28.12 7.99 -19.00
N ASP A 187 27.34 7.04 -19.54
CA ASP A 187 27.40 6.68 -20.97
C ASP A 187 26.04 6.80 -21.69
N THR A 188 24.92 6.68 -20.98
CA THR A 188 23.58 6.70 -21.60
C THR A 188 22.81 8.00 -21.33
N LYS A 189 22.32 8.64 -22.40
CA LYS A 189 21.24 9.65 -22.33
C LYS A 189 19.88 8.96 -22.16
N GLU A 190 19.80 8.02 -21.23
CA GLU A 190 18.57 7.29 -20.96
C GLU A 190 17.53 8.20 -20.30
N ASP A 191 16.27 7.92 -20.61
CA ASP A 191 15.16 8.66 -20.05
C ASP A 191 15.09 8.36 -18.54
N LEU A 192 15.37 9.37 -17.71
CA LEU A 192 15.31 9.27 -16.25
C LEU A 192 13.92 8.79 -15.78
N ASN A 193 12.89 8.97 -16.61
CA ASN A 193 11.51 8.55 -16.40
C ASN A 193 11.22 7.09 -16.79
N ALA A 194 12.20 6.33 -17.29
CA ALA A 194 12.03 4.90 -17.58
C ALA A 194 11.70 4.10 -16.31
N ASP A 195 10.90 3.04 -16.46
CA ASP A 195 10.55 2.16 -15.35
C ASP A 195 11.71 1.24 -14.91
N PHE A 196 11.54 0.62 -13.73
CA PHE A 196 12.54 -0.24 -13.10
C PHE A 196 12.99 -1.40 -14.01
N GLU A 197 12.04 -2.05 -14.70
CA GLU A 197 12.33 -3.18 -15.58
C GLU A 197 13.12 -2.74 -16.82
N THR A 198 12.77 -1.61 -17.40
CA THR A 198 13.53 -1.00 -18.50
C THR A 198 14.95 -0.68 -18.05
N LYS A 199 15.14 -0.05 -16.87
CA LYS A 199 16.47 0.28 -16.32
C LYS A 199 17.29 -0.97 -16.00
N LYS A 200 16.67 -1.99 -15.40
CA LYS A 200 17.30 -3.31 -15.14
C LYS A 200 17.80 -3.95 -16.41
N ASN A 201 17.01 -3.95 -17.49
CA ASN A 201 17.40 -4.57 -18.75
C ASN A 201 18.57 -3.82 -19.43
N HIS A 202 18.58 -2.49 -19.40
CA HIS A 202 19.69 -1.69 -19.91
C HIS A 202 20.97 -1.89 -19.08
N PHE A 203 20.85 -1.91 -17.75
CA PHE A 203 21.95 -2.23 -16.83
C PHE A 203 22.54 -3.62 -17.09
N THR A 204 21.70 -4.66 -17.12
CA THR A 204 22.11 -6.06 -17.32
C THR A 204 22.81 -6.22 -18.68
N LYS A 205 22.26 -5.58 -19.72
CA LYS A 205 22.88 -5.54 -21.05
C LYS A 205 24.25 -4.87 -21.01
N LYS A 206 24.37 -3.70 -20.38
CA LYS A 206 25.65 -3.00 -20.24
C LYS A 206 26.69 -3.84 -19.51
N MET A 207 26.32 -4.52 -18.42
CA MET A 207 27.25 -5.38 -17.67
C MET A 207 27.72 -6.58 -18.51
N SER A 208 26.83 -7.18 -19.30
CA SER A 208 27.17 -8.26 -20.25
C SER A 208 27.97 -7.77 -21.47
N GLU A 209 27.94 -6.48 -21.81
CA GLU A 209 28.80 -5.89 -22.85
C GLU A 209 30.17 -5.46 -22.28
N ASP A 210 30.21 -4.87 -21.08
CA ASP A 210 31.41 -4.33 -20.42
C ASP A 210 32.33 -5.42 -19.84
N LYS A 211 31.78 -6.58 -19.40
CA LYS A 211 32.50 -7.77 -18.90
C LYS A 211 33.75 -7.44 -18.05
N ASN A 212 33.60 -6.58 -17.03
CA ASN A 212 34.73 -5.86 -16.44
C ASN A 212 35.80 -6.79 -15.84
N TYR A 213 35.41 -7.90 -15.19
CA TYR A 213 36.36 -8.88 -14.67
C TYR A 213 37.17 -9.57 -15.77
N LEU A 214 36.52 -10.03 -16.86
CA LEU A 214 37.22 -10.65 -17.99
C LEU A 214 38.13 -9.65 -18.72
N ASN A 215 37.75 -8.38 -18.77
CA ASN A 215 38.59 -7.30 -19.26
C ASN A 215 39.83 -7.06 -18.36
N ALA A 216 39.69 -7.12 -17.03
CA ALA A 216 40.83 -7.10 -16.11
C ALA A 216 41.74 -8.33 -16.29
N ALA A 217 41.16 -9.53 -16.42
CA ALA A 217 41.90 -10.77 -16.64
C ALA A 217 42.76 -10.69 -17.92
N GLU A 218 42.20 -10.22 -19.04
CA GLU A 218 42.96 -10.09 -20.29
C GLU A 218 44.02 -8.98 -20.21
N LYS A 219 43.81 -7.89 -19.45
CA LYS A 219 44.88 -6.90 -19.18
C LYS A 219 46.03 -7.52 -18.39
N ILE A 220 45.74 -8.27 -17.31
CA ILE A 220 46.76 -8.98 -16.51
C ILE A 220 47.49 -10.00 -17.39
N ARG A 221 46.76 -10.78 -18.20
CA ARG A 221 47.33 -11.77 -19.12
C ARG A 221 48.26 -11.15 -20.17
N LYS A 222 47.89 -9.98 -20.71
CA LYS A 222 48.75 -9.19 -21.62
C LYS A 222 50.01 -8.69 -20.92
N MET A 223 49.89 -8.16 -19.71
CA MET A 223 51.04 -7.75 -18.90
C MET A 223 51.97 -8.94 -18.64
N MET A 224 51.46 -10.06 -18.10
CA MET A 224 52.24 -11.27 -17.80
C MET A 224 52.99 -11.82 -19.01
N ASN A 225 52.40 -11.71 -20.21
CA ASN A 225 53.01 -12.17 -21.44
C ASN A 225 54.03 -11.22 -22.06
N SER A 226 54.06 -9.95 -21.64
CA SER A 226 54.97 -8.94 -22.15
C SER A 226 56.45 -9.28 -21.88
N LYS A 227 57.35 -8.84 -22.76
CA LYS A 227 58.81 -8.96 -22.55
C LYS A 227 59.26 -8.21 -21.29
N PHE A 228 58.64 -7.07 -21.02
CA PHE A 228 58.86 -6.26 -19.83
C PHE A 228 58.65 -7.08 -18.55
N PHE A 229 57.43 -7.60 -18.34
CA PHE A 229 57.09 -8.37 -17.13
C PHE A 229 57.97 -9.62 -16.96
N LYS A 230 58.23 -10.35 -18.05
CA LYS A 230 59.08 -11.55 -18.00
C LYS A 230 60.50 -11.26 -17.48
N ASN A 231 61.06 -10.11 -17.86
CA ASN A 231 62.43 -9.71 -17.49
C ASN A 231 62.51 -8.97 -16.15
N VAL A 232 61.48 -8.20 -15.78
CA VAL A 232 61.49 -7.29 -14.61
C VAL A 232 60.85 -7.92 -13.37
N ALA A 233 59.75 -8.65 -13.52
CA ALA A 233 58.98 -9.15 -12.38
C ALA A 233 59.74 -10.25 -11.62
N THR A 234 59.74 -10.17 -10.30
CA THR A 234 60.34 -11.19 -9.40
C THR A 234 59.54 -12.49 -9.43
N LYS A 235 60.01 -13.51 -8.72
CA LYS A 235 59.26 -14.77 -8.54
C LYS A 235 57.94 -14.53 -7.79
N GLU A 236 57.99 -13.73 -6.72
CA GLU A 236 56.83 -13.36 -5.90
C GLU A 236 55.81 -12.56 -6.74
N ASP A 237 56.27 -11.59 -7.52
CA ASP A 237 55.43 -10.82 -8.43
C ASP A 237 54.72 -11.74 -9.45
N LYS A 238 55.45 -12.71 -10.02
CA LYS A 238 54.93 -13.70 -10.99
C LYS A 238 53.90 -14.64 -10.38
N GLU A 239 54.12 -15.09 -9.14
CA GLU A 239 53.18 -15.94 -8.40
C GLU A 239 51.90 -15.15 -8.05
N PHE A 240 52.04 -13.93 -7.54
CA PHE A 240 50.91 -13.05 -7.24
C PHE A 240 50.01 -12.79 -8.45
N TYR A 241 50.57 -12.30 -9.57
CA TYR A 241 49.75 -12.00 -10.76
C TYR A 241 49.18 -13.25 -11.43
N SER A 242 49.82 -14.41 -11.29
CA SER A 242 49.27 -15.67 -11.79
C SER A 242 48.05 -16.12 -11.01
N GLN A 243 48.08 -16.02 -9.67
CA GLN A 243 46.91 -16.33 -8.83
C GLN A 243 45.80 -15.29 -9.06
N LEU A 244 46.14 -14.00 -9.05
CA LEU A 244 45.19 -12.92 -9.29
C LEU A 244 44.49 -13.06 -10.65
N TYR A 245 45.21 -13.46 -11.70
CA TYR A 245 44.61 -13.76 -13.01
C TYR A 245 43.62 -14.92 -12.97
N GLN A 246 43.95 -16.02 -12.26
CA GLN A 246 43.07 -17.18 -12.14
C GLN A 246 41.77 -16.81 -11.43
N ASP A 247 41.87 -16.15 -10.27
CA ASP A 247 40.71 -15.79 -9.44
C ASP A 247 39.79 -14.80 -10.18
N ILE A 248 40.36 -13.76 -10.80
CA ILE A 248 39.63 -12.77 -11.63
C ILE A 248 38.97 -13.42 -12.85
N HIS A 249 39.61 -14.43 -13.46
CA HIS A 249 39.03 -15.14 -14.59
C HIS A 249 37.89 -16.07 -14.17
N GLU A 250 38.02 -16.78 -13.04
CA GLU A 250 36.97 -17.66 -12.50
C GLU A 250 35.72 -16.83 -12.17
N VAL A 251 35.87 -15.79 -11.33
CA VAL A 251 34.80 -14.86 -10.98
C VAL A 251 34.24 -14.14 -12.22
N GLY A 252 35.10 -13.80 -13.18
CA GLY A 252 34.69 -13.17 -14.44
C GLY A 252 33.84 -14.06 -15.36
N LEU A 253 34.03 -15.39 -15.32
CA LEU A 253 33.17 -16.32 -16.05
C LEU A 253 31.81 -16.49 -15.35
N GLU A 254 31.81 -16.59 -14.02
CA GLU A 254 30.57 -16.80 -13.26
C GLU A 254 29.67 -15.55 -13.27
N THR A 255 30.24 -14.35 -13.10
CA THR A 255 29.50 -13.08 -13.23
C THR A 255 28.94 -12.88 -14.64
N ASP A 256 29.71 -13.17 -15.70
CA ASP A 256 29.23 -13.12 -17.08
C ASP A 256 28.08 -14.11 -17.35
N ARG A 257 28.14 -15.31 -16.76
CA ARG A 257 27.06 -16.30 -16.79
C ARG A 257 25.79 -15.77 -16.10
N LEU A 258 25.90 -15.27 -14.88
CA LEU A 258 24.75 -14.73 -14.13
C LEU A 258 24.09 -13.55 -14.86
N TYR A 259 24.86 -12.65 -15.47
CA TYR A 259 24.30 -11.56 -16.29
C TYR A 259 23.67 -12.06 -17.60
N ALA A 260 24.16 -13.15 -18.19
CA ALA A 260 23.52 -13.78 -19.34
C ALA A 260 22.17 -14.44 -18.95
N ASP A 261 22.10 -15.12 -17.81
CA ASP A 261 20.86 -15.72 -17.28
C ASP A 261 19.81 -14.65 -16.94
N MET A 262 20.25 -13.47 -16.48
CA MET A 262 19.37 -12.30 -16.28
C MET A 262 18.87 -11.71 -17.61
N LEU A 263 19.69 -11.73 -18.67
CA LEU A 263 19.30 -11.26 -20.01
C LEU A 263 18.36 -12.21 -20.73
N SER A 264 18.51 -13.53 -20.54
CA SER A 264 17.56 -14.52 -21.07
C SER A 264 16.22 -14.51 -20.32
N GLY A 265 16.19 -13.89 -19.13
CA GLY A 265 15.03 -13.84 -18.24
C GLY A 265 14.82 -15.15 -17.47
N GLU A 266 15.81 -16.05 -17.45
CA GLU A 266 15.84 -17.20 -16.57
C GLU A 266 15.85 -16.74 -15.12
N THR A 267 16.68 -15.74 -14.80
CA THR A 267 16.78 -15.11 -13.48
C THR A 267 16.36 -13.64 -13.51
N SER A 268 15.97 -13.05 -12.37
CA SER A 268 15.52 -11.65 -12.29
C SER A 268 15.44 -11.13 -10.84
N PHE A 269 15.18 -9.83 -10.64
CA PHE A 269 14.83 -9.27 -9.32
C PHE A 269 13.70 -10.06 -8.63
N GLU A 270 12.67 -10.45 -9.38
CA GLU A 270 11.49 -11.14 -8.84
C GLU A 270 11.70 -12.65 -8.64
N LYS A 271 12.64 -13.27 -9.38
CA LYS A 271 12.92 -14.71 -9.32
C LYS A 271 14.09 -15.08 -8.42
N GLY A 272 14.95 -14.11 -8.09
CA GLY A 272 16.33 -14.34 -7.68
C GLY A 272 17.26 -14.24 -8.89
N ASN A 273 18.48 -13.75 -8.68
CA ASN A 273 19.48 -13.50 -9.74
C ASN A 273 20.75 -14.35 -9.61
N GLY A 274 20.84 -15.20 -8.58
CA GLY A 274 21.92 -16.17 -8.40
C GLY A 274 23.23 -15.59 -7.83
N PHE A 275 23.31 -14.29 -7.56
CA PHE A 275 24.47 -13.71 -6.87
C PHE A 275 24.47 -14.15 -5.41
N THR A 276 25.53 -14.87 -5.00
CA THR A 276 25.67 -15.46 -3.67
C THR A 276 26.67 -14.70 -2.81
N ARG A 277 26.58 -14.87 -1.49
CA ARG A 277 27.54 -14.30 -0.54
C ARG A 277 28.96 -14.79 -0.78
N GLU A 278 29.13 -16.07 -1.15
CA GLU A 278 30.46 -16.64 -1.43
C GLU A 278 31.14 -15.94 -2.61
N LEU A 279 30.38 -15.64 -3.68
CA LEU A 279 30.89 -14.89 -4.83
C LEU A 279 31.34 -13.49 -4.42
N ILE A 280 30.49 -12.74 -3.71
CA ILE A 280 30.80 -11.37 -3.26
C ILE A 280 31.98 -11.33 -2.27
N ASP A 281 32.13 -12.33 -1.41
CA ASP A 281 33.26 -12.38 -0.47
C ASP A 281 34.58 -12.75 -1.20
N LYS A 282 34.54 -13.58 -2.26
CA LYS A 282 35.68 -13.77 -3.20
C LYS A 282 36.05 -12.48 -3.95
N GLU A 283 35.06 -11.76 -4.47
CA GLU A 283 35.26 -10.47 -5.17
C GLU A 283 35.94 -9.41 -4.30
N LYS A 284 35.53 -9.32 -3.03
CA LYS A 284 36.16 -8.44 -2.02
C LYS A 284 37.61 -8.84 -1.76
N ASP A 285 37.87 -10.12 -1.54
CA ASP A 285 39.23 -10.64 -1.28
C ASP A 285 40.17 -10.38 -2.47
N ILE A 286 39.73 -10.60 -3.72
CA ILE A 286 40.49 -10.23 -4.93
C ILE A 286 40.89 -8.76 -4.91
N LYS A 287 39.93 -7.86 -4.62
CA LYS A 287 40.18 -6.43 -4.55
C LYS A 287 41.15 -6.09 -3.41
N GLU A 288 40.92 -6.62 -2.21
CA GLU A 288 41.78 -6.37 -1.06
C GLU A 288 43.21 -6.88 -1.27
N ARG A 289 43.39 -8.03 -1.93
CA ARG A 289 44.73 -8.55 -2.28
C ARG A 289 45.44 -7.65 -3.28
N LEU A 290 44.73 -7.11 -4.28
CA LEU A 290 45.28 -6.14 -5.23
C LEU A 290 45.64 -4.81 -4.54
N ASP A 291 44.75 -4.28 -3.70
CA ASP A 291 44.99 -3.03 -2.95
C ASP A 291 46.17 -3.18 -1.97
N LYS A 292 46.27 -4.29 -1.23
CA LYS A 292 47.41 -4.59 -0.34
C LYS A 292 48.71 -4.75 -1.12
N TYR A 293 48.72 -5.51 -2.21
CA TYR A 293 49.93 -5.69 -3.03
C TYR A 293 50.41 -4.35 -3.64
N ASN A 294 49.49 -3.49 -4.07
CA ASN A 294 49.83 -2.15 -4.56
C ASN A 294 50.45 -1.27 -3.46
N ASN A 295 49.83 -1.19 -2.28
CA ASN A 295 50.22 -0.26 -1.21
C ASN A 295 51.34 -0.76 -0.30
N ASP A 296 51.44 -2.07 -0.07
CA ASP A 296 52.34 -2.68 0.91
C ASP A 296 53.57 -3.34 0.24
N VAL A 297 53.51 -3.64 -1.07
CA VAL A 297 54.62 -4.26 -1.82
C VAL A 297 55.18 -3.32 -2.89
N LEU A 298 54.37 -2.88 -3.84
CA LEU A 298 54.86 -2.07 -4.97
C LEU A 298 55.22 -0.63 -4.57
N LEU A 299 54.35 0.05 -3.82
CA LEU A 299 54.56 1.44 -3.41
C LEU A 299 55.81 1.60 -2.50
N PRO A 300 56.05 0.78 -1.47
CA PRO A 300 57.23 0.91 -0.60
C PRO A 300 58.51 0.52 -1.34
N ARG A 301 58.47 -0.54 -2.17
CA ARG A 301 59.59 -0.94 -3.04
C ARG A 301 59.98 0.18 -4.00
N MET A 302 59.01 0.90 -4.57
CA MET A 302 59.27 2.08 -5.41
C MET A 302 59.89 3.23 -4.60
N GLN A 303 59.37 3.54 -3.41
CA GLN A 303 59.91 4.59 -2.53
C GLN A 303 61.35 4.29 -2.09
N GLU A 304 61.66 3.05 -1.71
CA GLU A 304 63.01 2.63 -1.36
C GLU A 304 63.99 2.82 -2.53
N LEU A 305 63.62 2.43 -3.74
CA LEU A 305 64.46 2.55 -4.92
C LEU A 305 64.68 4.02 -5.31
N ILE A 306 63.69 4.90 -5.09
CA ILE A 306 63.83 6.36 -5.26
C ILE A 306 64.88 6.91 -4.30
N VAL A 307 64.81 6.54 -3.01
CA VAL A 307 65.81 6.97 -2.00
C VAL A 307 67.22 6.44 -2.30
N LYS A 308 67.32 5.31 -3.00
CA LYS A 308 68.59 4.66 -3.40
C LYS A 308 69.12 5.13 -4.77
N GLU A 309 68.44 6.05 -5.45
CA GLU A 309 68.73 6.50 -6.83
C GLU A 309 68.90 5.33 -7.83
N ASP A 310 68.14 4.25 -7.64
CA ASP A 310 68.27 3.02 -8.42
C ASP A 310 67.58 3.12 -9.80
N LYS A 311 68.22 2.64 -10.85
CA LYS A 311 67.67 2.61 -12.22
C LYS A 311 66.43 1.72 -12.37
N ASN A 312 66.18 0.83 -11.42
CA ASN A 312 65.01 -0.05 -11.39
C ASN A 312 63.72 0.65 -10.92
N VAL A 313 63.77 1.92 -10.47
CA VAL A 313 62.57 2.71 -10.10
C VAL A 313 61.53 2.73 -11.21
N ASP A 314 61.94 3.07 -12.44
CA ASP A 314 61.04 3.20 -13.59
C ASP A 314 60.30 1.90 -13.90
N ASP A 315 60.93 0.76 -13.61
CA ASP A 315 60.38 -0.56 -13.90
C ASP A 315 59.39 -1.01 -12.81
N VAL A 316 59.64 -0.70 -11.53
CA VAL A 316 58.62 -0.87 -10.48
C VAL A 316 57.44 0.11 -10.68
N ALA A 317 57.72 1.36 -11.08
CA ALA A 317 56.69 2.36 -11.38
C ALA A 317 55.79 1.96 -12.55
N LYS A 318 56.33 1.32 -13.60
CA LYS A 318 55.54 0.72 -14.69
C LYS A 318 54.68 -0.45 -14.21
N MET A 319 55.19 -1.31 -13.33
CA MET A 319 54.39 -2.40 -12.74
C MET A 319 53.23 -1.88 -11.89
N TYR A 320 53.47 -0.85 -11.08
CA TYR A 320 52.44 -0.17 -10.28
C TYR A 320 51.42 0.58 -11.16
N SER A 321 51.87 1.23 -12.23
CA SER A 321 50.96 1.89 -13.19
C SER A 321 50.05 0.88 -13.89
N ALA A 322 50.61 -0.27 -14.30
CA ALA A 322 49.83 -1.34 -14.91
C ALA A 322 48.85 -2.01 -13.93
N SER A 323 49.20 -2.14 -12.65
CA SER A 323 48.31 -2.73 -11.65
C SER A 323 47.12 -1.84 -11.32
N LEU A 324 47.29 -0.51 -11.32
CA LEU A 324 46.20 0.45 -11.20
C LEU A 324 45.18 0.34 -12.35
N GLU A 325 45.61 -0.02 -13.57
CA GLU A 325 44.70 -0.24 -14.71
C GLU A 325 43.76 -1.44 -14.53
N PHE A 326 44.01 -2.33 -13.56
CA PHE A 326 43.15 -3.46 -13.23
C PHE A 326 42.11 -3.10 -12.16
N VAL A 327 42.41 -2.11 -11.31
CA VAL A 327 41.55 -1.70 -10.17
C VAL A 327 40.19 -1.18 -10.65
N ASP A 328 40.17 -0.27 -11.62
CA ASP A 328 38.94 0.37 -12.10
C ASP A 328 37.87 -0.63 -12.61
N PRO A 329 38.19 -1.61 -13.50
CA PRO A 329 37.25 -2.65 -13.88
C PRO A 329 36.76 -3.50 -12.70
N ILE A 330 37.66 -3.94 -11.81
CA ILE A 330 37.29 -4.76 -10.64
C ILE A 330 36.32 -3.99 -9.73
N VAL A 331 36.65 -2.73 -9.39
CA VAL A 331 35.79 -1.89 -8.54
C VAL A 331 34.42 -1.63 -9.16
N LYS A 332 34.33 -1.44 -10.48
CA LYS A 332 33.05 -1.33 -11.19
C LYS A 332 32.22 -2.61 -11.06
N GLN A 333 32.85 -3.76 -11.28
CA GLN A 333 32.21 -5.08 -11.25
C GLN A 333 31.66 -5.35 -9.85
N ASN A 334 32.49 -5.33 -8.80
CA ASN A 334 32.05 -5.51 -7.40
C ASN A 334 30.93 -4.54 -6.98
N THR A 335 30.88 -3.32 -7.53
CA THR A 335 29.79 -2.36 -7.24
C THR A 335 28.46 -2.79 -7.87
N ALA A 336 28.52 -3.38 -9.06
CA ALA A 336 27.37 -3.93 -9.78
C ALA A 336 26.87 -5.23 -9.12
N ASP A 337 27.80 -6.15 -8.85
CA ASP A 337 27.55 -7.48 -8.32
C ASP A 337 27.01 -7.43 -6.88
N LEU A 338 27.53 -6.51 -6.04
CA LEU A 338 26.99 -6.25 -4.70
C LEU A 338 25.51 -5.82 -4.74
N GLY A 339 25.13 -4.97 -5.70
CA GLY A 339 23.73 -4.55 -5.88
C GLY A 339 22.82 -5.69 -6.34
N SER A 340 23.34 -6.59 -7.18
CA SER A 340 22.65 -7.85 -7.52
C SER A 340 22.51 -8.75 -6.29
N PHE A 341 23.56 -8.93 -5.50
CA PHE A 341 23.53 -9.74 -4.27
C PHE A 341 22.54 -9.22 -3.22
N GLU A 342 22.50 -7.91 -2.96
CA GLU A 342 21.51 -7.30 -2.04
C GLU A 342 20.06 -7.57 -2.49
N SER A 343 19.81 -7.53 -3.80
CA SER A 343 18.52 -7.94 -4.37
C SER A 343 18.23 -9.44 -4.18
N ASN A 344 19.24 -10.30 -4.23
CA ASN A 344 19.09 -11.74 -4.07
C ASN A 344 18.81 -12.12 -2.62
N GLU A 345 19.56 -11.56 -1.67
CA GLU A 345 19.31 -11.70 -0.22
C GLU A 345 17.91 -11.23 0.17
N PHE A 346 17.46 -10.10 -0.40
CA PHE A 346 16.09 -9.62 -0.18
C PHE A 346 15.05 -10.61 -0.73
N ARG A 347 15.29 -11.19 -1.90
CA ARG A 347 14.40 -12.21 -2.48
C ARG A 347 14.35 -13.49 -1.65
N THR A 348 15.50 -13.96 -1.14
CA THR A 348 15.57 -15.08 -0.20
C THR A 348 14.76 -14.77 1.07
N ARG A 349 14.94 -13.59 1.67
CA ARG A 349 14.13 -13.11 2.81
C ARG A 349 12.62 -13.07 2.50
N MET A 350 12.20 -12.67 1.29
CA MET A 350 10.80 -12.69 0.87
C MET A 350 10.23 -14.13 0.81
N GLU A 351 10.99 -15.08 0.26
CA GLU A 351 10.59 -16.49 0.20
C GLU A 351 10.54 -17.13 1.59
N MET A 352 11.51 -16.83 2.47
CA MET A 352 11.51 -17.25 3.87
C MET A 352 10.27 -16.72 4.61
N TRP A 353 9.88 -15.46 4.39
CA TRP A 353 8.64 -14.90 4.93
C TRP A 353 7.39 -15.63 4.41
N GLN A 354 7.32 -15.92 3.10
CA GLN A 354 6.19 -16.66 2.51
C GLN A 354 6.00 -18.06 3.11
N VAL A 355 7.10 -18.74 3.46
CA VAL A 355 7.09 -19.99 4.23
C VAL A 355 6.62 -19.73 5.66
N TYR A 356 7.23 -18.77 6.36
CA TYR A 356 6.91 -18.42 7.75
C TYR A 356 5.42 -18.10 7.99
N GLU A 357 4.76 -17.40 7.07
CA GLU A 357 3.32 -17.10 7.18
C GLU A 357 2.43 -18.34 7.13
N ARG A 358 2.85 -19.38 6.40
CA ARG A 358 2.08 -20.62 6.16
C ARG A 358 2.30 -21.70 7.23
N LEU A 359 3.41 -21.65 7.97
CA LEU A 359 3.72 -22.65 8.99
C LEU A 359 2.66 -22.69 10.12
N PRO A 360 2.32 -23.88 10.67
CA PRO A 360 1.43 -24.01 11.82
C PRO A 360 2.09 -23.44 13.08
N LYS A 361 1.50 -22.40 13.67
CA LYS A 361 2.06 -21.71 14.84
C LYS A 361 1.24 -22.00 16.09
N GLY A 362 1.92 -22.47 17.13
CA GLY A 362 1.30 -22.73 18.43
C GLY A 362 0.70 -21.47 19.04
N THR A 363 -0.64 -21.36 19.02
CA THR A 363 -1.42 -20.29 19.68
C THR A 363 -1.14 -18.85 19.23
N ALA A 364 -0.66 -18.64 18.00
CA ALA A 364 -0.61 -17.30 17.39
C ALA A 364 -2.03 -16.78 17.06
N LEU A 365 -2.26 -15.47 17.20
CA LEU A 365 -3.46 -14.82 16.68
C LEU A 365 -3.42 -14.88 15.15
N THR A 366 -4.53 -15.28 14.52
CA THR A 366 -4.57 -15.42 13.05
C THR A 366 -4.30 -14.08 12.36
N LYS A 367 -3.60 -14.07 11.21
CA LYS A 367 -3.32 -12.89 10.37
C LYS A 367 -4.58 -12.04 10.14
N LYS A 368 -5.72 -12.71 9.95
CA LYS A 368 -7.10 -12.16 9.87
C LYS A 368 -7.51 -11.29 11.07
N GLN A 369 -7.10 -11.61 12.30
CA GLN A 369 -7.42 -10.85 13.51
C GLN A 369 -6.52 -9.62 13.66
N LEU A 370 -5.24 -9.73 13.31
CA LEU A 370 -4.26 -8.62 13.33
C LEU A 370 -4.57 -7.59 12.23
N LYS A 371 -4.75 -8.03 10.97
CA LYS A 371 -5.10 -7.16 9.83
C LYS A 371 -6.40 -6.39 10.08
N ARG A 372 -7.44 -7.05 10.64
CA ARG A 372 -8.69 -6.36 11.03
C ARG A 372 -8.49 -5.27 12.07
N ALA A 373 -7.62 -5.48 13.07
CA ALA A 373 -7.36 -4.47 14.09
C ALA A 373 -6.65 -3.23 13.51
N MET A 374 -5.78 -3.42 12.50
CA MET A 374 -5.15 -2.33 11.76
C MET A 374 -6.14 -1.66 10.78
N ASP A 375 -6.92 -2.42 10.03
CA ASP A 375 -7.96 -1.91 9.13
C ASP A 375 -8.97 -1.03 9.89
N ASP A 376 -9.38 -1.45 11.08
CA ASP A 376 -10.33 -0.69 11.91
C ASP A 376 -9.69 0.57 12.53
N GLU A 377 -8.37 0.56 12.82
CA GLU A 377 -7.62 1.79 13.16
C GLU A 377 -7.55 2.74 11.95
N PHE A 378 -7.18 2.27 10.75
CA PHE A 378 -7.13 3.10 9.55
C PHE A 378 -8.49 3.69 9.18
N LYS A 379 -9.58 2.91 9.22
CA LYS A 379 -10.95 3.41 9.01
C LYS A 379 -11.35 4.49 10.01
N ALA A 380 -10.94 4.34 11.28
CA ALA A 380 -11.20 5.34 12.31
C ALA A 380 -10.44 6.66 12.03
N TRP A 381 -9.16 6.58 11.65
CA TRP A 381 -8.36 7.74 11.22
C TRP A 381 -8.96 8.44 10.00
N ASP A 382 -9.25 7.68 8.94
CA ASP A 382 -9.90 8.16 7.72
C ASP A 382 -11.24 8.85 8.00
N LYS A 383 -12.00 8.36 8.98
CA LYS A 383 -13.25 9.00 9.40
C LYS A 383 -13.02 10.31 10.14
N ILE A 384 -12.06 10.37 11.06
CA ILE A 384 -11.68 11.60 11.76
C ILE A 384 -11.25 12.67 10.74
N GLU A 385 -10.45 12.28 9.74
CA GLU A 385 -10.09 13.07 8.56
C GLU A 385 -11.32 13.57 7.79
N ARG A 386 -12.23 12.67 7.39
CA ARG A 386 -13.48 13.03 6.69
C ARG A 386 -14.32 14.03 7.49
N MET A 387 -14.48 13.81 8.81
CA MET A 387 -15.22 14.73 9.68
C MET A 387 -14.58 16.13 9.72
N LYS A 388 -13.26 16.23 9.84
CA LYS A 388 -12.52 17.50 9.79
C LYS A 388 -12.69 18.20 8.44
N ARG A 389 -12.65 17.45 7.33
CA ARG A 389 -12.86 17.99 5.96
C ARG A 389 -14.30 18.48 5.77
N THR A 390 -15.31 17.71 6.18
CA THR A 390 -16.72 18.12 6.14
C THR A 390 -17.01 19.34 7.03
N GLY A 391 -16.41 19.42 8.22
CA GLY A 391 -16.54 20.58 9.10
C GLY A 391 -16.07 21.87 8.43
N LYS A 392 -14.89 21.84 7.78
CA LYS A 392 -14.34 22.99 7.01
C LYS A 392 -15.20 23.44 5.84
N MET A 393 -16.04 22.56 5.27
CA MET A 393 -16.97 22.88 4.18
C MET A 393 -18.32 23.45 4.67
N LYS A 394 -18.60 23.35 5.97
CA LYS A 394 -19.83 23.84 6.61
C LYS A 394 -19.61 25.23 7.25
N GLY A 395 -20.71 25.96 7.45
CA GLY A 395 -20.71 27.28 8.08
C GLY A 395 -21.24 27.27 9.51
N GLY A 396 -20.86 28.29 10.30
CA GLY A 396 -21.46 28.57 11.60
C GLY A 396 -21.39 27.42 12.60
N ILE A 397 -22.53 27.12 13.25
CA ILE A 397 -22.60 26.13 14.35
C ILE A 397 -22.23 24.73 13.89
N GLU A 398 -22.57 24.35 12.65
CA GLU A 398 -22.31 23.01 12.14
C GLU A 398 -20.82 22.69 11.97
N LYS A 399 -20.02 23.72 11.63
CA LYS A 399 -18.56 23.63 11.61
C LYS A 399 -18.05 23.31 13.01
N ASN A 400 -18.41 24.13 13.99
CA ASN A 400 -18.00 23.98 15.38
C ASN A 400 -18.34 22.58 15.93
N ILE A 401 -19.59 22.12 15.76
CA ILE A 401 -20.01 20.76 16.18
C ILE A 401 -19.14 19.69 15.50
N SER A 402 -18.91 19.80 14.18
CA SER A 402 -18.11 18.82 13.43
C SER A 402 -16.66 18.78 13.89
N GLU A 403 -16.07 19.94 14.21
CA GLU A 403 -14.72 20.07 14.74
C GLU A 403 -14.61 19.43 16.14
N TRP A 404 -15.45 19.84 17.11
CA TRP A 404 -15.43 19.28 18.48
C TRP A 404 -15.73 17.77 18.54
N SER A 405 -16.59 17.29 17.65
CA SER A 405 -16.88 15.85 17.53
C SER A 405 -15.69 15.08 16.93
N SER A 406 -14.95 15.70 16.00
CA SER A 406 -13.72 15.10 15.45
C SER A 406 -12.56 15.09 16.46
N GLU A 407 -12.46 16.12 17.31
CA GLU A 407 -11.56 16.14 18.46
C GLU A 407 -11.91 15.04 19.47
N SER A 408 -13.21 14.84 19.72
CA SER A 408 -13.71 13.77 20.58
C SER A 408 -13.40 12.37 20.04
N ALA A 409 -13.62 12.13 18.74
CA ALA A 409 -13.23 10.87 18.10
C ALA A 409 -11.71 10.63 18.17
N PHE A 410 -10.91 11.66 17.88
CA PHE A 410 -9.45 11.61 18.02
C PHE A 410 -9.04 11.23 19.45
N LYS A 411 -9.62 11.90 20.46
CA LYS A 411 -9.32 11.63 21.87
C LYS A 411 -9.68 10.20 22.28
N ALA A 412 -10.85 9.70 21.87
CA ALA A 412 -11.24 8.31 22.11
C ALA A 412 -10.24 7.32 21.48
N LEU A 413 -9.85 7.56 20.22
CA LEU A 413 -8.92 6.72 19.48
C LEU A 413 -7.52 6.71 20.13
N SER A 414 -7.01 7.87 20.55
CA SER A 414 -5.75 7.96 21.30
C SER A 414 -5.81 7.20 22.62
N ILE A 415 -6.87 7.37 23.43
CA ILE A 415 -7.00 6.68 24.72
C ILE A 415 -6.95 5.14 24.56
N VAL A 416 -7.59 4.59 23.53
CA VAL A 416 -7.57 3.14 23.28
C VAL A 416 -6.30 2.67 22.59
N LYS A 417 -5.63 3.53 21.82
CA LYS A 417 -4.30 3.27 21.26
C LYS A 417 -3.21 3.23 22.33
N ASP A 418 -3.13 4.24 23.19
CA ASP A 418 -2.20 4.29 24.33
C ASP A 418 -2.36 3.05 25.21
N GLN A 419 -3.61 2.59 25.41
CA GLN A 419 -3.88 1.34 26.12
C GLN A 419 -3.34 0.12 25.36
N ARG A 420 -3.55 0.03 24.05
CA ARG A 420 -3.04 -1.07 23.22
C ARG A 420 -1.51 -1.11 23.24
N ASP A 421 -0.86 0.04 23.14
CA ASP A 421 0.60 0.17 23.15
C ASP A 421 1.16 -0.14 24.56
N LEU A 422 0.49 0.26 25.64
CA LEU A 422 0.83 -0.19 27.00
C LEU A 422 0.60 -1.70 27.22
N GLU A 423 -0.47 -2.29 26.68
CA GLU A 423 -0.69 -3.74 26.73
C GLU A 423 0.38 -4.50 25.92
N ARG A 424 0.86 -3.93 24.81
CA ARG A 424 2.00 -4.41 24.02
C ARG A 424 3.30 -4.38 24.84
N ASP A 425 3.63 -3.25 25.47
CA ASP A 425 4.87 -3.11 26.24
C ASP A 425 4.88 -4.00 27.50
N ASN A 426 3.74 -4.14 28.20
CA ASN A 426 3.64 -5.01 29.39
C ASN A 426 3.50 -6.51 29.04
N ASN A 427 3.36 -6.90 27.76
CA ASN A 427 3.51 -8.30 27.35
C ASN A 427 5.00 -8.69 27.13
N ILE A 428 5.88 -7.71 26.90
CA ILE A 428 7.34 -7.93 26.86
C ILE A 428 7.88 -8.19 28.28
N ALA A 429 7.39 -7.44 29.27
CA ALA A 429 7.70 -7.65 30.68
C ALA A 429 6.62 -8.52 31.37
N LYS A 430 6.79 -9.86 31.30
CA LYS A 430 5.86 -10.90 31.81
C LYS A 430 4.98 -10.46 33.01
N ASN A 431 3.66 -10.59 32.82
CA ASN A 431 2.58 -10.58 33.83
C ASN A 431 2.05 -9.23 34.35
N GLN A 432 1.52 -8.36 33.46
CA GLN A 432 0.40 -7.47 33.85
C GLN A 432 -0.41 -6.90 32.67
N LYS A 433 -1.58 -7.51 32.37
CA LYS A 433 -2.62 -6.83 31.57
C LYS A 433 -3.33 -5.77 32.42
N LYS A 434 -2.73 -4.59 32.55
CA LYS A 434 -3.38 -3.40 33.14
C LYS A 434 -4.61 -3.09 32.32
N GLN A 435 -5.82 -3.22 32.88
CA GLN A 435 -7.03 -2.82 32.16
C GLN A 435 -7.17 -1.29 32.12
N LEU A 436 -7.76 -0.79 31.03
CA LEU A 436 -8.14 0.62 30.86
C LEU A 436 -9.04 1.05 32.04
N ASP A 437 -8.57 2.05 32.79
CA ASP A 437 -9.19 2.51 34.04
C ASP A 437 -10.64 2.99 33.85
N ALA A 438 -11.45 2.91 34.91
CA ALA A 438 -12.85 3.34 34.91
C ALA A 438 -13.02 4.81 34.49
N SER A 439 -12.09 5.70 34.89
CA SER A 439 -12.09 7.10 34.46
C SER A 439 -11.92 7.23 32.94
N LYS A 440 -10.87 6.59 32.38
CA LYS A 440 -10.61 6.57 30.94
C LYS A 440 -11.76 5.91 30.15
N LYS A 441 -12.44 4.89 30.69
CA LYS A 441 -13.63 4.28 30.07
C LYS A 441 -14.82 5.23 30.00
N GLN A 442 -15.06 6.03 31.05
CA GLN A 442 -16.07 7.08 31.05
C GLN A 442 -15.73 8.19 30.06
N GLU A 443 -14.45 8.56 29.94
CA GLU A 443 -13.99 9.55 28.98
C GLU A 443 -14.21 9.09 27.52
N VAL A 444 -13.85 7.85 27.18
CA VAL A 444 -14.19 7.24 25.88
C VAL A 444 -15.71 7.25 25.65
N LYS A 445 -16.52 6.92 26.67
CA LYS A 445 -17.98 6.94 26.57
C LYS A 445 -18.52 8.36 26.28
N LYS A 446 -17.95 9.40 26.90
CA LYS A 446 -18.29 10.81 26.62
C LYS A 446 -17.95 11.19 25.18
N CYS A 447 -16.78 10.78 24.70
CA CYS A 447 -16.38 11.01 23.32
C CYS A 447 -17.30 10.33 22.29
N ILE A 448 -17.75 9.09 22.56
CA ILE A 448 -18.75 8.43 21.70
C ILE A 448 -20.12 9.10 21.79
N ALA A 449 -20.54 9.58 22.96
CA ALA A 449 -21.78 10.36 23.10
C ALA A 449 -21.74 11.64 22.25
N SER A 450 -20.59 12.33 22.15
CA SER A 450 -20.42 13.51 21.29
C SER A 450 -20.68 13.19 19.81
N LEU A 451 -20.16 12.05 19.33
CA LEU A 451 -20.40 11.58 17.97
C LEU A 451 -21.88 11.27 17.70
N VAL A 452 -22.56 10.63 18.65
CA VAL A 452 -24.00 10.35 18.55
C VAL A 452 -24.81 11.66 18.56
N LEU A 453 -24.50 12.60 19.44
CA LEU A 453 -25.17 13.92 19.47
C LEU A 453 -25.02 14.67 18.14
N LYS A 454 -23.81 14.67 17.57
CA LYS A 454 -23.54 15.25 16.25
C LYS A 454 -24.36 14.57 15.14
N ALA A 455 -24.50 13.24 15.19
CA ALA A 455 -25.34 12.50 14.25
C ALA A 455 -26.85 12.76 14.45
N ILE A 456 -27.33 12.93 15.70
CA ILE A 456 -28.71 13.38 15.99
C ILE A 456 -28.95 14.75 15.35
N ILE A 457 -28.03 15.70 15.53
CA ILE A 457 -28.15 17.05 14.97
C ILE A 457 -28.14 17.01 13.43
N ASP A 458 -27.22 16.28 12.79
CA ASP A 458 -27.23 16.10 11.32
C ASP A 458 -28.56 15.47 10.84
N ILE A 459 -29.18 14.55 11.58
CA ILE A 459 -30.50 13.99 11.26
C ILE A 459 -31.61 15.06 11.40
N GLU A 460 -31.61 15.83 12.49
CA GLU A 460 -32.57 16.92 12.71
C GLU A 460 -32.50 17.99 11.63
N MET A 461 -31.29 18.37 11.21
CA MET A 461 -31.10 19.38 10.17
C MET A 461 -31.76 18.99 8.85
N ASN A 462 -31.70 17.71 8.47
CA ASN A 462 -32.33 17.16 7.27
C ASN A 462 -33.86 17.00 7.36
N ARG A 463 -34.48 17.24 8.52
CA ARG A 463 -35.95 17.22 8.66
C ARG A 463 -36.61 18.39 7.91
N LYS A 464 -37.82 18.18 7.43
CA LYS A 464 -38.62 19.20 6.72
C LYS A 464 -38.96 20.39 7.62
N GLU A 465 -39.29 21.51 7.00
CA GLU A 465 -39.82 22.68 7.71
C GLU A 465 -41.09 22.31 8.49
N GLY A 466 -41.22 22.83 9.73
CA GLY A 466 -42.28 22.45 10.67
C GLY A 466 -42.03 21.19 11.52
N GLN A 467 -41.08 20.31 11.15
CA GLN A 467 -40.69 19.18 12.00
C GLN A 467 -39.78 19.64 13.14
N ASP A 468 -39.81 18.95 14.29
CA ASP A 468 -38.96 19.35 15.41
C ASP A 468 -37.46 19.10 15.15
N LYS A 469 -36.64 20.00 15.69
CA LYS A 469 -35.18 20.05 15.57
C LYS A 469 -34.59 20.49 16.93
N SER A 470 -34.99 19.81 18.01
CA SER A 470 -34.78 20.25 19.40
C SER A 470 -33.32 20.56 19.71
N HIS A 471 -32.41 19.63 19.44
CA HIS A 471 -30.98 19.77 19.75
C HIS A 471 -30.33 20.87 18.91
N TYR A 472 -30.66 20.94 17.61
CA TYR A 472 -30.17 22.01 16.73
C TYR A 472 -30.71 23.39 17.14
N LYS A 473 -32.00 23.49 17.50
CA LYS A 473 -32.63 24.73 17.98
C LYS A 473 -32.03 25.19 19.31
N GLU A 474 -31.70 24.29 20.24
CA GLU A 474 -31.05 24.62 21.52
C GLU A 474 -29.72 25.36 21.27
N LEU A 475 -28.85 24.79 20.43
CA LEU A 475 -27.57 25.40 20.05
C LEU A 475 -27.73 26.71 19.26
N VAL A 476 -28.69 26.80 18.34
CA VAL A 476 -29.00 28.03 17.58
C VAL A 476 -29.55 29.13 18.49
N ASN A 477 -30.37 28.79 19.48
CA ASN A 477 -30.92 29.77 20.42
C ASN A 477 -29.85 30.24 21.42
N PHE A 478 -28.99 29.34 21.90
CA PHE A 478 -27.82 29.70 22.71
C PHE A 478 -26.90 30.69 21.97
N LYS A 479 -26.75 30.55 20.64
CA LYS A 479 -26.06 31.54 19.78
C LYS A 479 -26.70 32.92 19.80
N LYS A 480 -28.03 32.98 19.72
CA LYS A 480 -28.77 34.25 19.65
C LYS A 480 -28.75 35.01 20.98
N THR A 481 -28.67 34.31 22.11
CA THR A 481 -28.74 34.93 23.44
C THR A 481 -27.39 35.33 24.04
N ASN A 482 -26.25 34.87 23.48
CA ASN A 482 -24.91 35.13 24.04
C ASN A 482 -23.85 35.50 22.98
N PRO A 483 -23.92 36.68 22.31
CA PRO A 483 -22.91 37.11 21.34
C PRO A 483 -21.62 37.67 22.00
N GLY A 484 -20.43 37.31 21.48
CA GLY A 484 -19.12 37.87 21.88
C GLY A 484 -17.93 36.95 21.57
N ASP A 485 -16.68 37.39 21.80
CA ASP A 485 -15.47 36.57 21.49
C ASP A 485 -15.28 35.35 22.43
N SER A 486 -15.90 35.36 23.61
CA SER A 486 -15.97 34.20 24.50
C SER A 486 -17.02 33.15 24.06
N TYR A 487 -17.79 33.45 23.01
CA TYR A 487 -18.93 32.65 22.57
C TYR A 487 -18.56 31.22 22.18
N ASP A 488 -17.52 30.99 21.37
CA ASP A 488 -17.21 29.63 20.90
C ASP A 488 -16.84 28.71 22.06
N LYS A 489 -16.21 29.25 23.12
CA LYS A 489 -15.94 28.51 24.37
C LYS A 489 -17.22 28.24 25.16
N ALA A 490 -18.14 29.21 25.24
CA ALA A 490 -19.42 29.03 25.92
C ALA A 490 -20.33 28.01 25.19
N LEU A 491 -20.41 28.08 23.85
CA LEU A 491 -21.13 27.12 23.02
C LEU A 491 -20.51 25.73 23.10
N LYS A 492 -19.17 25.62 23.14
CA LYS A 492 -18.49 24.34 23.36
C LYS A 492 -18.87 23.74 24.70
N ASN A 493 -18.82 24.52 25.78
CA ASN A 493 -19.22 24.05 27.12
C ASN A 493 -20.68 23.54 27.11
N HIS A 494 -21.59 24.26 26.47
CA HIS A 494 -22.99 23.87 26.37
C HIS A 494 -23.18 22.58 25.53
N PHE A 495 -22.42 22.41 24.44
CA PHE A 495 -22.39 21.15 23.68
C PHE A 495 -21.79 19.99 24.49
N ASP A 496 -20.78 20.25 25.32
CA ASP A 496 -20.21 19.28 26.26
C ASP A 496 -21.23 18.89 27.36
N GLU A 497 -22.07 19.83 27.83
CA GLU A 497 -23.20 19.55 28.75
C GLU A 497 -24.27 18.67 28.10
N MET A 498 -24.70 18.99 26.88
CA MET A 498 -25.64 18.15 26.10
C MET A 498 -25.07 16.75 25.90
N THR A 499 -23.77 16.65 25.59
CA THR A 499 -23.05 15.38 25.46
C THR A 499 -23.06 14.58 26.77
N GLU A 500 -22.86 15.24 27.92
CA GLU A 500 -22.92 14.57 29.23
C GLU A 500 -24.32 14.13 29.63
N LYS A 501 -25.37 14.87 29.26
CA LYS A 501 -26.77 14.43 29.44
C LYS A 501 -27.00 13.16 28.63
N LEU A 502 -26.72 13.18 27.32
CA LEU A 502 -26.88 12.03 26.42
C LEU A 502 -26.10 10.80 26.90
N MET A 503 -24.86 10.99 27.39
CA MET A 503 -24.03 9.89 27.90
C MET A 503 -24.68 9.11 29.07
N ARG A 504 -25.56 9.78 29.83
CA ARG A 504 -26.26 9.23 30.99
C ARG A 504 -27.64 8.67 30.64
N GLU A 505 -28.15 8.89 29.44
CA GLU A 505 -29.49 8.42 29.04
C GLU A 505 -29.56 6.88 28.96
N PRO A 506 -30.62 6.25 29.50
CA PRO A 506 -30.75 4.79 29.52
C PRO A 506 -30.64 4.13 28.14
N ASP A 507 -31.17 4.78 27.09
CA ASP A 507 -31.12 4.24 25.73
C ASP A 507 -29.73 4.35 25.09
N PHE A 508 -29.01 5.46 25.28
CA PHE A 508 -27.61 5.57 24.89
C PHE A 508 -26.75 4.55 25.65
N VAL A 509 -26.90 4.46 26.97
CA VAL A 509 -26.16 3.48 27.80
C VAL A 509 -26.40 2.05 27.30
N LYS A 510 -27.65 1.69 27.02
CA LYS A 510 -28.02 0.35 26.53
C LYS A 510 -27.36 0.02 25.19
N GLN A 511 -27.35 0.94 24.23
CA GLN A 511 -26.72 0.71 22.92
C GLN A 511 -25.18 0.70 23.02
N TYR A 512 -24.60 1.63 23.78
CA TYR A 512 -23.16 1.70 24.02
C TYR A 512 -22.62 0.43 24.70
N ASP A 513 -23.29 -0.05 25.76
CA ASP A 513 -22.88 -1.25 26.49
C ASP A 513 -23.03 -2.51 25.63
N LYS A 514 -24.09 -2.61 24.80
CA LYS A 514 -24.28 -3.71 23.83
C LYS A 514 -23.07 -3.84 22.88
N LEU A 515 -22.52 -2.72 22.44
CA LEU A 515 -21.39 -2.68 21.51
C LEU A 515 -20.05 -2.91 22.20
N THR A 516 -19.81 -2.28 23.37
CA THR A 516 -18.48 -2.18 23.99
C THR A 516 -18.19 -3.20 25.10
N LYS A 517 -19.19 -3.84 25.71
CA LYS A 517 -19.00 -4.79 26.82
C LYS A 517 -18.26 -6.06 26.37
N GLY A 518 -17.32 -6.55 27.18
CA GLY A 518 -16.55 -7.78 26.94
C GLY A 518 -15.05 -7.64 27.20
N LYS A 519 -14.27 -8.66 26.80
CA LYS A 519 -12.79 -8.68 26.95
C LYS A 519 -12.02 -7.79 25.96
N ASP A 520 -12.67 -7.32 24.90
CA ASP A 520 -12.04 -6.62 23.77
C ASP A 520 -12.62 -5.21 23.59
N PHE A 521 -12.53 -4.39 24.65
CA PHE A 521 -13.05 -3.02 24.64
C PHE A 521 -12.35 -2.14 23.59
N THR A 522 -11.03 -2.31 23.45
CA THR A 522 -10.16 -1.55 22.54
C THR A 522 -10.57 -1.68 21.07
N SER A 523 -10.63 -2.91 20.53
CA SER A 523 -11.03 -3.10 19.12
C SER A 523 -12.46 -2.65 18.88
N LYS A 524 -13.38 -2.96 19.82
CA LYS A 524 -14.79 -2.54 19.74
C LYS A 524 -14.96 -1.02 19.63
N VAL A 525 -14.15 -0.24 20.34
CA VAL A 525 -14.18 1.23 20.26
C VAL A 525 -13.60 1.74 18.93
N MET A 526 -12.46 1.22 18.49
CA MET A 526 -11.88 1.57 17.17
C MET A 526 -12.88 1.31 16.04
N LYS A 527 -13.49 0.12 16.05
CA LYS A 527 -14.52 -0.30 15.11
C LYS A 527 -15.77 0.58 15.14
N LEU A 528 -16.26 0.95 16.34
CA LEU A 528 -17.41 1.85 16.51
C LEU A 528 -17.12 3.23 15.90
N ILE A 529 -15.91 3.76 16.10
CA ILE A 529 -15.47 5.01 15.46
C ILE A 529 -15.44 4.84 13.94
N GLY A 530 -14.86 3.74 13.41
CA GLY A 530 -14.70 3.53 11.96
C GLY A 530 -15.98 3.25 11.15
N GLU A 531 -16.96 2.53 11.69
CA GLU A 531 -18.11 1.96 10.93
C GLU A 531 -19.42 2.78 10.97
N ASP A 532 -19.38 4.09 11.24
CA ASP A 532 -20.59 4.96 11.24
C ASP A 532 -21.72 4.53 12.21
N ILE A 533 -21.39 3.72 13.22
CA ILE A 533 -22.34 3.15 14.19
C ILE A 533 -23.06 4.25 14.99
N GLU A 534 -22.44 5.43 15.19
CA GLU A 534 -23.09 6.56 15.85
C GLU A 534 -24.38 7.00 15.14
N LYS A 535 -24.49 6.82 13.82
CA LYS A 535 -25.69 7.17 13.04
C LYS A 535 -26.84 6.21 13.34
N GLU A 536 -26.57 4.93 13.56
CA GLU A 536 -27.60 3.96 13.93
C GLU A 536 -28.06 4.16 15.38
N ILE A 537 -27.13 4.44 16.30
CA ILE A 537 -27.48 4.83 17.69
C ILE A 537 -28.34 6.11 17.67
N ALA A 538 -27.95 7.13 16.91
CA ALA A 538 -28.69 8.38 16.77
C ALA A 538 -30.10 8.17 16.19
N LYS A 539 -30.25 7.34 15.15
CA LYS A 539 -31.57 6.96 14.60
C LYS A 539 -32.45 6.27 15.65
N ASP A 540 -31.89 5.33 16.41
CA ASP A 540 -32.68 4.58 17.40
C ASP A 540 -33.10 5.42 18.61
N ILE A 541 -32.27 6.37 19.04
CA ILE A 541 -32.64 7.37 20.06
C ILE A 541 -33.71 8.31 19.50
N ALA A 542 -33.50 8.86 18.29
CA ALA A 542 -34.42 9.81 17.66
C ALA A 542 -35.81 9.21 17.35
N LYS A 543 -35.93 7.89 17.12
CA LYS A 543 -37.23 7.20 16.94
C LYS A 543 -38.07 7.09 18.21
N LYS A 544 -37.48 7.27 19.40
CA LYS A 544 -38.16 7.08 20.69
C LYS A 544 -38.64 8.38 21.35
N ALA A 545 -38.34 9.53 20.75
CA ALA A 545 -38.93 10.80 21.15
C ALA A 545 -40.48 10.72 20.96
N PRO A 546 -41.31 10.89 22.02
CA PRO A 546 -42.71 10.44 22.00
C PRO A 546 -43.67 11.11 21.02
N GLU A 547 -43.27 12.16 20.29
CA GLU A 547 -44.16 12.94 19.42
C GLU A 547 -44.09 12.55 17.93
N LEU A 548 -43.33 11.49 17.58
CA LEU A 548 -43.12 11.05 16.18
C LEU A 548 -44.11 9.98 15.67
N GLN A 549 -45.21 9.72 16.39
CA GLN A 549 -46.35 8.93 15.89
C GLN A 549 -47.57 9.82 15.60
N ASN A 550 -47.48 10.60 14.52
CA ASN A 550 -48.65 11.16 13.84
C ASN A 550 -48.38 11.26 12.33
N ASP A 551 -48.27 10.08 11.71
CA ASP A 551 -48.56 9.91 10.28
C ASP A 551 -49.71 8.89 10.21
N PRO A 552 -50.90 9.24 9.69
CA PRO A 552 -52.06 8.35 9.73
C PRO A 552 -51.85 7.14 8.80
N PRO A 553 -52.40 5.96 9.13
CA PRO A 553 -52.21 4.78 8.31
C PRO A 553 -52.83 4.96 6.92
N LYS A 554 -52.00 4.93 5.88
CA LYS A 554 -52.45 4.83 4.48
C LYS A 554 -53.09 3.47 4.19
N LYS A 555 -54.31 3.24 4.71
CA LYS A 555 -55.12 2.07 4.35
C LYS A 555 -56.60 2.16 4.75
N GLU A 556 -57.29 3.26 4.45
CA GLU A 556 -58.75 3.24 4.27
C GLU A 556 -59.23 4.45 3.46
N LEU A 557 -59.36 4.26 2.14
CA LEU A 557 -60.14 5.11 1.22
C LEU A 557 -60.31 4.38 -0.13
N LYS A 558 -61.08 3.29 -0.08
CA LYS A 558 -61.77 2.74 -1.26
C LYS A 558 -63.26 2.74 -0.94
N LYS A 559 -64.06 3.25 -1.90
CA LYS A 559 -65.52 3.47 -1.82
C LYS A 559 -65.92 4.70 -0.99
N GLU A 560 -65.95 5.86 -1.64
CA GLU A 560 -67.21 6.50 -2.04
C GLU A 560 -66.94 7.66 -3.01
N LEU A 561 -67.50 7.56 -4.21
CA LEU A 561 -67.73 8.59 -5.26
C LEU A 561 -67.83 7.88 -6.63
N LYS A 562 -69.02 7.32 -6.88
CA LYS A 562 -69.55 7.11 -8.22
C LYS A 562 -70.95 7.73 -8.23
N LYS A 563 -71.23 8.53 -9.27
CA LYS A 563 -72.55 9.14 -9.59
C LYS A 563 -72.99 10.24 -8.61
N GLU A 564 -73.72 11.29 -8.98
CA GLU A 564 -74.05 11.92 -10.28
C GLU A 564 -74.49 13.38 -9.95
N ASP A 565 -74.54 14.38 -10.83
CA ASP A 565 -74.44 14.41 -12.31
C ASP A 565 -73.74 15.72 -12.78
N ALA A 566 -73.83 16.08 -14.06
CA ALA A 566 -73.34 17.33 -14.66
C ALA A 566 -74.18 18.58 -14.26
N PRO A 567 -73.69 19.80 -14.57
CA PRO A 567 -74.20 20.39 -15.81
C PRO A 567 -73.17 21.07 -16.71
N VAL A 568 -73.48 21.04 -18.01
CA VAL A 568 -72.84 21.79 -19.09
C VAL A 568 -73.08 23.29 -18.96
N LEU A 569 -72.03 24.11 -19.05
CA LEU A 569 -72.13 25.49 -19.55
C LEU A 569 -71.03 25.81 -20.56
N ARG A 570 -71.34 26.74 -21.47
CA ARG A 570 -70.76 26.90 -22.80
C ARG A 570 -69.57 27.88 -22.84
N PRO A 571 -68.72 27.84 -23.89
CA PRO A 571 -67.76 28.90 -24.15
C PRO A 571 -68.46 30.20 -24.60
N THR A 572 -67.90 31.34 -24.23
CA THR A 572 -68.29 32.67 -24.73
C THR A 572 -67.07 33.35 -25.33
N ILE A 573 -67.26 33.98 -26.50
CA ILE A 573 -66.26 34.72 -27.27
C ILE A 573 -66.49 36.23 -27.06
N TYR A 574 -65.53 37.05 -27.50
CA TYR A 574 -65.53 38.52 -27.62
C TYR A 574 -65.09 39.30 -26.36
N ASN A 575 -64.18 40.30 -26.45
CA ASN A 575 -63.45 40.88 -27.60
C ASN A 575 -61.94 40.91 -27.34
#